data_AF-K8EEL4-F1
#
_entry.id   AF-K8EEL4-F1
#
_cell.length_a   1.000
_cell.length_b   1.000
_cell.length_c   1.000
_cell.angle_alpha   90.00
_cell.angle_beta   90.00
_cell.angle_gamma   90.00
#
_symmetry.space_group_name_H-M   'P 1'
#
loop_
_entity.id
_entity.type
_entity.pdbx_description
1 polymer ?
#
loop_
_entity_poly.entity_id
_entity_poly.type
_entity_poly.pdbx_seq_one_letter_code
_entity_poly.pdbx_strand_id
1 'polypeptide(L)'
;MLLNDGELDGVRLLKKETVEKLKQDWTPTGNLNRSLGWDFLSSGDKSHPKRYLFHSGFTGTFIFLDMIKKEGFVFLSNRLHLQNDTPHYLKRRNELLDVYIRELEEGQTN
;
A
#
# COMPACT_ATOMS: atom_id res chain seq x y z
N MET A 1 6.09 -9.63 -8.26
CA MET A 1 5.17 -9.22 -9.35
C MET A 1 4.97 -7.71 -9.43
N LEU A 2 4.11 -7.07 -8.63
CA LEU A 2 3.82 -5.62 -8.79
C LEU A 2 5.05 -4.73 -8.57
N LEU A 3 5.84 -5.02 -7.54
CA LEU A 3 7.09 -4.32 -7.28
C LEU A 3 8.16 -4.61 -8.35
N ASN A 4 8.03 -5.71 -9.10
CA ASN A 4 8.95 -6.11 -10.16
C ASN A 4 8.34 -5.88 -11.55
N ASP A 5 7.69 -4.73 -11.75
CA ASP A 5 7.16 -4.27 -13.04
C ASP A 5 6.31 -5.31 -13.79
N GLY A 6 5.57 -6.15 -13.06
CA GLY A 6 4.63 -7.13 -13.59
C GLY A 6 5.21 -8.54 -13.78
N GLU A 7 6.43 -8.78 -13.34
CA GLU A 7 7.14 -10.05 -13.51
C GLU A 7 7.28 -10.82 -12.18
N LEU A 8 7.14 -12.14 -12.26
CA LEU A 8 7.35 -13.07 -11.14
C LEU A 8 8.15 -14.26 -11.67
N ASP A 9 9.31 -14.52 -11.07
CA ASP A 9 10.19 -15.66 -11.40
C ASP A 9 10.48 -15.80 -12.90
N GLY A 10 10.76 -14.68 -13.58
CA GLY A 10 11.03 -14.62 -15.02
C GLY A 10 9.79 -14.69 -15.92
N VAL A 11 8.60 -14.89 -15.35
CA VAL A 11 7.33 -14.91 -16.09
C VAL A 11 6.63 -13.56 -15.99
N ARG A 12 6.36 -12.94 -17.14
CA ARG A 12 5.61 -11.68 -17.23
C ARG A 12 4.11 -11.94 -17.13
N LEU A 13 3.54 -11.61 -15.98
CA LEU A 13 2.09 -11.73 -15.71
C LEU A 13 1.33 -10.46 -16.08
N LEU A 14 1.95 -9.29 -15.88
CA LEU A 14 1.40 -7.99 -16.28
C LEU A 14 2.39 -7.25 -17.19
N LYS A 15 1.85 -6.49 -18.14
CA LYS A 15 2.64 -5.52 -18.92
C LYS A 15 3.19 -4.46 -17.98
N LYS A 16 4.40 -3.95 -18.24
CA LYS A 16 5.01 -2.89 -17.43
C LYS A 16 4.14 -1.64 -17.42
N GLU A 17 3.54 -1.30 -18.55
CA GLU A 17 2.61 -0.18 -18.71
C GLU A 17 1.37 -0.34 -17.83
N THR A 18 0.90 -1.57 -17.60
CA THR A 18 -0.21 -1.83 -16.67
C THR A 18 0.19 -1.54 -15.23
N VAL A 19 1.41 -1.90 -14.83
CA VAL A 19 1.91 -1.60 -13.48
C VAL A 19 2.16 -0.11 -13.29
N GLU A 20 2.65 0.60 -14.31
CA GLU A 20 2.82 2.06 -14.24
C GLU A 20 1.50 2.80 -14.03
N LYS A 21 0.39 2.29 -14.61
CA LYS A 21 -0.94 2.85 -14.35
C LYS A 21 -1.36 2.77 -12.88
N LEU A 22 -0.74 1.93 -12.06
CA LEU A 22 -1.03 1.88 -10.62
C LEU A 22 -0.57 3.13 -9.87
N LYS A 23 0.32 3.95 -10.43
CA LYS A 23 0.85 5.17 -9.80
C LYS A 23 -0.01 6.41 -10.06
N GLN A 24 -1.23 6.22 -10.54
CA GLN A 24 -2.18 7.28 -10.88
C GLN A 24 -3.50 7.10 -10.10
N ASP A 25 -4.16 8.23 -9.80
CA ASP A 25 -5.54 8.25 -9.33
C ASP A 25 -6.52 8.12 -10.51
N TRP A 26 -7.36 7.09 -10.47
CA TRP A 26 -8.32 6.76 -11.53
C TRP A 26 -9.75 7.17 -11.19
N THR A 27 -9.97 7.88 -10.07
CA THR A 27 -11.30 8.44 -9.78
C THR A 27 -11.64 9.55 -10.75
N PRO A 28 -12.94 9.79 -11.05
CA PRO A 28 -13.34 10.83 -12.01
C PRO A 28 -12.80 12.22 -11.70
N THR A 29 -12.55 12.52 -10.42
CA THR A 29 -12.00 13.80 -9.95
C THR A 29 -10.48 13.78 -9.77
N GLY A 30 -9.84 12.61 -9.79
CA GLY A 30 -8.39 12.44 -9.56
C GLY A 30 -7.91 12.73 -8.13
N ASN A 31 -8.84 12.93 -7.19
CA ASN A 31 -8.53 13.49 -5.86
C ASN A 31 -8.95 12.58 -4.68
N LEU A 32 -9.46 11.38 -4.94
CA LEU A 32 -9.94 10.45 -3.90
C LEU A 32 -8.89 9.42 -3.46
N ASN A 33 -7.67 9.52 -3.98
CA ASN A 33 -6.55 8.64 -3.69
C ASN A 33 -6.84 7.17 -4.01
N ARG A 34 -7.48 6.88 -5.14
CA ARG A 34 -7.75 5.51 -5.59
C ARG A 34 -7.07 5.19 -6.91
N SER A 35 -6.26 4.14 -6.89
CA SER A 35 -5.67 3.52 -8.07
C SER A 35 -6.59 2.42 -8.62
N LEU A 36 -6.11 1.63 -9.59
CA LEU A 36 -6.81 0.47 -10.12
C LEU A 36 -6.87 -0.66 -9.07
N GLY A 37 -7.89 -0.60 -8.21
CA GLY A 37 -8.10 -1.57 -7.13
C GLY A 37 -7.18 -1.39 -5.92
N TRP A 38 -6.59 -0.20 -5.73
CA TRP A 38 -5.71 0.08 -4.58
C TRP A 38 -5.94 1.47 -3.96
N ASP A 39 -5.70 1.51 -2.65
CA ASP A 39 -5.40 2.63 -1.76
C ASP A 39 -4.16 3.43 -2.18
N PHE A 40 -4.16 4.76 -2.13
CA PHE A 40 -2.92 5.49 -1.85
C PHE A 40 -2.86 5.91 -0.38
N LEU A 41 -1.74 5.60 0.28
CA LEU A 41 -1.39 6.23 1.55
C LEU A 41 -0.54 7.48 1.32
N SER A 42 -0.66 8.43 2.24
CA SER A 42 0.14 9.66 2.21
C SER A 42 1.63 9.33 2.36
N SER A 43 2.44 9.95 1.51
CA SER A 43 3.90 9.92 1.59
C SER A 43 4.43 11.20 2.21
N GLY A 44 5.47 11.09 3.06
CA GLY A 44 6.24 12.24 3.52
C GLY A 44 6.99 12.91 2.37
N ASP A 45 7.45 12.11 1.41
CA ASP A 45 8.06 12.56 0.15
C ASP A 45 7.02 13.16 -0.80
N LYS A 46 7.04 14.49 -0.92
CA LYS A 46 6.16 15.27 -1.80
C LYS A 46 6.49 15.13 -3.29
N SER A 47 7.68 14.65 -3.64
CA SER A 47 8.04 14.37 -5.04
C SER A 47 7.37 13.11 -5.58
N HIS A 48 6.99 12.18 -4.70
CA HIS A 48 6.29 10.95 -5.05
C HIS A 48 5.01 10.76 -4.20
N PRO A 49 3.98 11.60 -4.38
CA PRO A 49 2.76 11.56 -3.56
C PRO A 49 1.92 10.28 -3.76
N LYS A 50 2.19 9.51 -4.82
CA LYS A 50 1.48 8.27 -5.20
C LYS A 50 2.40 7.04 -5.10
N ARG A 51 3.38 7.09 -4.19
CA ARG A 51 4.40 6.06 -3.96
C ARG A 51 3.85 4.79 -3.28
N TYR A 52 2.94 4.96 -2.32
CA TYR A 52 2.47 3.88 -1.46
C TYR A 52 1.11 3.35 -1.91
N LEU A 53 1.06 2.07 -2.31
CA LEU A 53 -0.20 1.35 -2.53
C LEU A 53 -0.62 0.63 -1.26
N PHE A 54 -1.92 0.64 -0.98
CA PHE A 54 -2.48 -0.01 0.21
C PHE A 54 -3.79 -0.73 -0.09
N HIS A 55 -4.01 -1.88 0.53
CA HIS A 55 -5.29 -2.55 0.48
C HIS A 55 -5.55 -3.22 1.82
N SER A 56 -6.75 -3.01 2.40
CA SER A 56 -7.16 -3.70 3.63
C SER A 56 -8.11 -4.86 3.32
N GLY A 57 -8.11 -5.88 4.18
CA GLY A 57 -9.05 -6.99 4.15
C GLY A 57 -9.99 -6.96 5.33
N PHE A 58 -11.20 -7.49 5.12
CA PHE A 58 -12.29 -7.48 6.10
C PHE A 58 -11.88 -8.10 7.45
N THR A 59 -11.10 -9.18 7.44
CA THR A 59 -10.63 -9.88 8.64
C THR A 59 -9.43 -9.21 9.32
N GLY A 60 -9.11 -7.96 8.98
CA GLY A 60 -7.97 -7.24 9.55
C GLY A 60 -6.63 -7.55 8.86
N THR A 61 -6.64 -8.10 7.66
CA THR A 61 -5.42 -8.19 6.85
C THR A 61 -5.13 -6.85 6.18
N PHE A 62 -3.89 -6.62 5.78
CA PHE A 62 -3.59 -5.58 4.80
C PHE A 62 -2.32 -5.90 4.01
N ILE A 63 -2.20 -5.24 2.86
CA ILE A 63 -1.00 -5.20 2.03
C ILE A 63 -0.63 -3.73 1.83
N PHE A 64 0.64 -3.43 2.05
CA PHE A 64 1.29 -2.15 1.76
C PHE A 64 2.42 -2.40 0.77
N LEU A 65 2.58 -1.54 -0.23
CA LEU A 65 3.64 -1.62 -1.22
C LEU A 65 4.25 -0.24 -1.47
N ASP A 66 5.57 -0.14 -1.39
CA ASP A 66 6.33 1.01 -1.85
C ASP A 66 6.80 0.78 -3.29
N MET A 67 6.17 1.48 -4.23
CA MET A 67 6.43 1.32 -5.66
C MET A 67 7.76 1.91 -6.12
N ILE A 68 8.44 2.70 -5.29
CA ILE A 68 9.74 3.33 -5.58
C ILE A 68 10.87 2.49 -4.98
N LYS A 69 10.81 2.18 -3.68
CA LYS A 69 11.84 1.34 -3.02
C LYS A 69 11.73 -0.13 -3.35
N LYS A 70 10.60 -0.56 -3.92
CA LYS A 70 10.31 -1.96 -4.21
C LYS A 70 10.28 -2.81 -2.94
N GLU A 71 9.77 -2.24 -1.86
CA GLU A 71 9.56 -2.90 -0.56
C GLU A 71 8.06 -3.07 -0.30
N GLY A 72 7.69 -4.01 0.58
CA GLY A 72 6.30 -4.28 0.87
C GLY A 72 6.11 -4.87 2.26
N PHE A 73 4.93 -4.61 2.82
CA PHE A 73 4.51 -5.15 4.11
C PHE A 73 3.16 -5.84 3.97
N VAL A 74 3.14 -7.13 4.28
CA VAL A 74 1.93 -7.94 4.33
C VAL A 74 1.65 -8.26 5.79
N PHE A 75 0.47 -7.85 6.26
CA PHE A 75 0.00 -8.16 7.60
C PHE A 75 -1.16 -9.13 7.52
N LEU A 76 -0.97 -10.31 8.11
CA LEU A 76 -1.97 -11.37 8.15
C LEU A 76 -2.52 -11.46 9.57
N SER A 77 -3.81 -11.19 9.72
CA SER A 77 -4.52 -11.36 10.98
C SER A 77 -5.92 -11.93 10.74
N ASN A 78 -6.55 -12.36 11.82
CA ASN A 78 -7.91 -12.87 11.79
C ASN A 78 -8.75 -12.18 12.87
N ARG A 79 -9.57 -11.23 12.43
CA ARG A 79 -10.50 -10.46 13.26
C ARG A 79 -11.94 -10.87 12.95
N LEU A 80 -12.28 -12.12 13.25
CA LEU A 80 -13.65 -12.65 13.20
C LEU A 80 -14.24 -12.75 14.61
N HIS A 81 -14.34 -11.63 15.32
CA HIS A 81 -14.96 -11.57 16.65
C HIS A 81 -16.36 -10.93 16.58
N LEU A 82 -17.30 -11.45 17.38
CA LEU A 82 -18.71 -11.02 17.43
C LEU A 82 -18.90 -9.57 17.93
N GLN A 83 -17.94 -9.02 18.67
CA GLN A 83 -17.94 -7.62 19.08
C GLN A 83 -17.04 -6.79 18.16
N ASN A 84 -17.65 -5.93 17.36
CA ASN A 84 -16.96 -5.09 16.40
C ASN A 84 -16.35 -3.85 17.08
N ASP A 85 -15.19 -3.98 17.70
CA ASP A 85 -14.38 -2.79 18.06
C ASP A 85 -13.47 -2.38 16.90
N THR A 86 -14.10 -1.96 15.80
CA THR A 86 -13.39 -1.55 14.58
C THR A 86 -12.53 -0.30 14.83
N PRO A 87 -13.00 0.72 15.57
CA PRO A 87 -12.19 1.88 15.90
C PRO A 87 -10.87 1.52 16.62
N HIS A 88 -10.90 0.65 17.63
CA HIS A 88 -9.67 0.24 18.33
C HIS A 88 -8.69 -0.47 17.39
N TYR A 89 -9.18 -1.41 16.59
CA TYR A 89 -8.34 -2.10 15.61
C TYR A 89 -7.71 -1.14 14.61
N LEU A 90 -8.51 -0.23 14.03
CA LEU A 90 -8.00 0.76 13.07
C LEU A 90 -6.92 1.65 13.68
N LYS A 91 -7.09 2.07 14.95
CA LYS A 91 -6.08 2.83 15.68
C LYS A 91 -4.77 2.06 15.77
N ARG A 92 -4.80 0.81 16.26
CA ARG A 92 -3.60 -0.02 16.41
C ARG A 92 -2.91 -0.36 15.08
N ARG A 93 -3.72 -0.65 14.05
CA ARG A 93 -3.21 -0.90 12.70
C ARG A 93 -2.50 0.34 12.14
N ASN A 94 -3.07 1.52 12.34
CA ASN A 94 -2.45 2.76 11.87
C ASN A 94 -1.16 3.06 12.65
N GLU A 95 -1.13 2.86 13.98
CA GLU A 95 0.10 2.97 14.78
C GLU A 95 1.22 2.08 14.21
N LEU A 96 0.90 0.84 13.82
CA LEU A 96 1.87 -0.08 13.21
C LEU A 96 2.34 0.38 11.82
N LEU A 97 1.42 0.86 10.98
CA LEU A 97 1.75 1.41 9.66
C LEU A 97 2.64 2.65 9.77
N ASP A 98 2.35 3.55 10.71
CA ASP A 98 3.11 4.78 10.93
C ASP A 98 4.55 4.47 11.37
N VAL A 99 4.74 3.48 12.25
CA VAL A 99 6.08 3.00 12.64
C VAL A 99 6.83 2.47 11.42
N TYR A 100 6.19 1.60 10.63
CA TYR A 100 6.82 1.03 9.43
C TYR A 100 7.19 2.11 8.41
N ILE A 101 6.28 3.04 8.09
CA ILE A 101 6.53 4.12 7.13
C ILE A 101 7.64 5.04 7.62
N ARG A 102 7.68 5.36 8.92
CA ARG A 102 8.76 6.17 9.49
C ARG A 102 10.11 5.49 9.33
N GLU A 103 10.24 4.21 9.70
CA GLU A 103 11.50 3.46 9.54
C GLU A 103 11.93 3.34 8.07
N LEU A 104 10.95 3.15 7.18
CA LEU A 104 11.14 3.13 5.73
C LEU A 104 11.69 4.48 5.23
N GLU A 105 11.18 5.61 5.73
CA GLU A 105 11.61 6.95 5.31
C GLU A 105 12.94 7.38 5.96
N GLU A 106 13.17 7.07 7.23
CA GLU A 106 14.41 7.42 7.95
C GLU A 106 15.67 6.75 7.36
N GLY A 107 15.52 5.53 6.84
CA GLY A 107 16.59 4.83 6.11
C GLY A 107 17.05 5.53 4.82
N GLN A 108 16.50 6.69 4.45
CA GLN A 108 16.92 7.51 3.30
C GLN A 108 18.01 8.55 3.64
N THR A 109 18.34 8.74 4.92
CA THR A 109 19.19 9.87 5.38
C THR A 109 20.67 9.53 5.59
N ASN A 110 21.13 8.34 5.16
CA ASN A 110 22.53 7.92 5.27
C ASN A 110 23.17 7.71 3.90
#